data_AF-A0A183DG20-F1
#
_entry.id   AF-A0A183DG20-F1
#
_cell.length_a   1.000
_cell.length_b   1.000
_cell.length_c   1.000
_cell.angle_alpha   90.00
_cell.angle_beta   90.00
_cell.angle_gamma   90.00
#
_symmetry.space_group_name_H-M   'P 1'
#
loop_
_entity.id
_entity.type
_entity.pdbx_description
1 polymer ?
#
loop_
_entity_poly.entity_id
_entity_poly.type
_entity_poly.pdbx_seq_one_letter_code
_entity_poly.pdbx_strand_id
1 'polypeptide(L)'
;MLITIVKLFRPVFFVISRIYFNAVSVFFTALYYFIPKRMVEAPRDNLLLISATQAAEMIRKREIKSRTLVETYIRRIEEVNGIINAVVQKNFEEALIKSQE
;
A
#
# COMPACT_ATOMS: atom_id res chain seq x y z
N MET A 1 37.17 13.90 37.47
CA MET A 1 36.87 15.12 36.69
C MET A 1 36.01 14.85 35.46
N LEU A 2 36.41 13.93 34.57
CA LEU A 2 35.67 13.64 33.32
C LEU A 2 34.18 13.29 33.53
N ILE A 3 33.87 12.42 34.51
CA ILE A 3 32.49 12.00 34.80
C ILE A 3 31.61 13.16 35.29
N THR A 4 32.16 14.08 36.08
CA THR A 4 31.44 15.26 36.60
C THR A 4 31.11 16.24 35.47
N ILE A 5 32.05 16.42 34.55
CA ILE A 5 31.89 17.25 33.35
C ILE A 5 30.79 16.67 32.45
N VAL A 6 30.80 15.36 32.20
CA VAL A 6 29.76 14.68 31.41
C VAL A 6 28.38 14.81 32.06
N LYS A 7 28.27 14.68 33.39
CA LYS A 7 27.01 14.87 34.12
C LYS A 7 26.46 16.29 33.99
N LEU A 8 27.33 17.30 33.91
CA LEU A 8 26.95 18.70 33.73
C LEU A 8 26.41 18.99 32.32
N PHE A 9 26.99 18.38 31.29
CA PHE A 9 26.57 18.58 29.89
C PHE A 9 25.36 17.73 29.49
N ARG A 10 25.08 16.64 30.22
CA ARG A 10 23.94 15.74 29.96
C ARG A 10 22.56 16.44 29.88
N PRO A 11 22.15 17.31 30.82
CA PRO A 11 20.85 17.98 30.74
C PRO A 11 20.78 18.96 29.56
N VAL A 12 21.88 19.66 29.25
CA VAL A 12 21.96 20.58 28.11
C VAL A 12 21.77 19.82 26.80
N PHE A 13 22.49 18.71 26.64
CA PHE A 13 22.31 17.82 25.50
C PHE A 13 20.87 17.32 25.39
N PHE A 14 20.26 16.90 26.49
CA PHE A 14 18.87 16.43 26.51
C PHE A 14 17.87 17.51 26.08
N VAL A 15 18.04 18.76 26.53
CA VAL A 15 17.20 19.88 26.13
C VAL A 15 17.37 20.20 24.65
N ILE A 16 18.62 20.26 24.16
CA ILE A 16 18.91 20.49 22.74
C ILE A 16 18.27 19.40 21.87
N SER A 17 18.44 18.12 22.23
CA SER A 17 17.80 17.01 21.53
C SER A 17 16.28 17.12 21.56
N ARG A 18 15.68 17.49 22.70
CA ARG A 18 14.23 17.66 22.83
C ARG A 18 13.70 18.74 21.90
N ILE A 19 14.38 19.88 21.81
CA ILE A 19 14.02 20.99 20.92
C ILE A 19 14.15 20.53 19.46
N TYR A 20 15.27 19.90 19.10
CA TYR A 20 15.50 19.39 17.76
C TYR A 20 14.41 18.40 17.32
N PHE A 21 14.13 17.36 18.12
CA PHE A 21 13.11 16.37 17.78
C PHE A 21 11.71 16.98 17.66
N ASN A 22 11.36 17.94 18.52
CA ASN A 22 10.08 18.65 18.39
C ASN A 22 10.03 19.51 17.13
N ALA A 23 11.08 20.26 16.82
CA ALA A 23 11.14 21.09 15.61
C ALA A 23 11.03 20.23 14.34
N VAL A 24 11.79 19.13 14.27
CA VAL A 24 11.72 18.14 13.18
C VAL A 24 10.32 17.55 13.10
N SER A 25 9.72 17.16 14.23
CA SER A 25 8.37 16.59 14.24
C SER A 25 7.34 17.59 13.73
N VAL A 26 7.33 18.83 14.23
CA VAL A 26 6.38 19.86 13.80
C VAL A 26 6.56 20.17 12.32
N PHE A 27 7.81 20.27 11.85
CA PHE A 27 8.12 20.49 10.45
C PHE A 27 7.56 19.37 9.56
N PHE A 28 7.83 18.11 9.89
CA PHE A 28 7.28 16.97 9.14
C PHE A 28 5.76 16.89 9.26
N THR A 29 5.18 17.14 10.43
CA THR A 29 3.71 17.15 10.60
C THR A 29 3.06 18.22 9.74
N ALA A 30 3.60 19.43 9.71
CA ALA A 30 3.12 20.50 8.84
C ALA A 30 3.26 20.09 7.36
N LEU A 31 4.42 19.58 6.96
CA LEU A 31 4.66 19.13 5.59
C LEU A 31 3.70 18.01 5.16
N TYR A 32 3.50 16.99 6.00
CA TYR A 32 2.55 15.90 5.75
C TYR A 32 1.08 16.34 5.78
N TYR A 33 0.75 17.42 6.48
CA TYR A 33 -0.60 18.00 6.47
C TYR A 33 -0.97 18.57 5.09
N PHE A 34 0.00 19.14 4.37
CA PHE A 34 -0.22 19.71 3.05
C PHE A 34 -0.12 18.71 1.89
N ILE A 35 0.43 17.51 2.12
CA ILE A 35 0.53 16.49 1.08
C ILE A 35 -0.81 15.77 0.92
N PRO A 36 -1.45 15.83 -0.27
CA PRO A 36 -2.69 15.10 -0.49
C PRO A 36 -2.43 13.59 -0.42
N LYS A 37 -3.19 12.91 0.43
CA LYS A 37 -3.15 11.45 0.54
C LYS A 37 -3.93 10.85 -0.63
N ARG A 38 -3.26 10.08 -1.48
CA ARG A 38 -3.92 9.26 -2.50
C ARG A 38 -4.50 8.03 -1.84
N MET A 39 -5.80 7.84 -1.95
CA MET A 39 -6.51 6.68 -1.43
C MET A 39 -6.95 5.80 -2.58
N VAL A 40 -6.96 4.49 -2.35
CA VAL A 40 -7.50 3.53 -3.29
C VAL A 40 -9.02 3.57 -3.22
N GLU A 41 -9.68 3.81 -4.35
CA GLU A 41 -11.14 3.75 -4.44
C GLU A 41 -11.66 2.34 -4.13
N ALA A 42 -12.88 2.23 -3.61
CA ALA A 42 -13.52 0.92 -3.41
C ALA A 42 -13.63 0.15 -4.74
N PRO A 43 -13.50 -1.20 -4.74
CA PRO A 43 -13.75 -2.01 -5.92
C PRO A 43 -15.18 -1.79 -6.44
N ARG A 44 -15.33 -1.55 -7.75
CA ARG A 44 -16.64 -1.35 -8.39
C ARG A 44 -17.30 -2.67 -8.81
N ASP A 45 -16.49 -3.70 -9.06
CA ASP A 45 -16.94 -5.03 -9.46
C ASP A 45 -17.02 -5.96 -8.26
N ASN A 46 -18.19 -6.55 -8.02
CA ASN A 46 -18.41 -7.50 -6.93
C ASN A 46 -17.58 -8.78 -7.07
N LEU A 47 -17.13 -9.13 -8.29
CA LEU A 47 -16.22 -10.25 -8.53
C LEU A 47 -14.85 -10.05 -7.87
N LEU A 48 -14.48 -8.82 -7.50
CA LEU A 48 -13.26 -8.54 -6.74
C LEU A 48 -13.42 -8.78 -5.24
N LEU A 49 -14.65 -8.98 -4.76
CA LEU A 49 -15.00 -9.11 -3.35
C LEU A 49 -15.31 -10.55 -2.92
N ILE A 50 -15.37 -11.47 -3.88
CA ILE A 50 -15.61 -12.90 -3.60
C ILE A 50 -14.29 -13.61 -3.23
N SER A 51 -14.41 -14.68 -2.44
CA SER A 51 -13.26 -15.54 -2.11
C SER A 51 -12.84 -16.43 -3.28
N ALA A 52 -11.62 -16.95 -3.23
CA ALA A 52 -11.11 -17.88 -4.24
C ALA A 52 -11.93 -19.17 -4.35
N THR A 53 -12.46 -19.67 -3.24
CA THR A 53 -13.32 -20.87 -3.21
C THR A 53 -14.66 -20.61 -3.89
N GLN A 54 -15.28 -19.46 -3.62
CA GLN A 54 -16.50 -19.03 -4.29
C GLN A 54 -16.27 -18.83 -5.79
N ALA A 55 -15.20 -18.13 -6.19
CA ALA A 55 -14.87 -17.95 -7.60
C ALA A 55 -14.70 -19.30 -8.32
N ALA A 56 -13.99 -20.25 -7.73
CA ALA A 56 -13.82 -21.59 -8.30
C ALA A 56 -15.15 -22.37 -8.38
N GLU A 57 -16.03 -22.22 -7.40
CA GLU A 57 -17.37 -22.82 -7.43
C GLU A 57 -18.23 -22.23 -8.54
N MET A 58 -18.27 -20.90 -8.67
CA MET A 58 -19.01 -20.20 -9.73
C MET A 58 -18.51 -20.59 -11.13
N ILE A 59 -17.20 -20.79 -11.30
CA ILE A 59 -16.62 -21.30 -12.55
C ILE A 59 -17.10 -22.74 -12.84
N ARG A 60 -17.05 -23.65 -11.85
CA ARG A 60 -17.54 -25.03 -12.02
C ARG A 60 -19.04 -25.08 -12.35
N LYS A 61 -19.82 -24.17 -11.76
CA LYS A 61 -21.25 -23.98 -12.05
C LYS A 61 -21.53 -23.23 -13.36
N ARG A 62 -20.49 -22.75 -14.06
CA ARG A 62 -20.56 -21.95 -15.30
C ARG A 62 -21.31 -20.62 -15.15
N GLU A 63 -21.36 -20.08 -13.92
CA GLU A 63 -21.95 -18.78 -13.63
C GLU A 63 -21.03 -17.64 -14.09
N ILE A 64 -19.71 -17.85 -14.04
CA ILE A 64 -18.69 -16.93 -14.54
C ILE A 64 -17.66 -17.68 -15.39
N LYS A 65 -17.01 -16.97 -16.32
CA LYS A 65 -15.90 -17.50 -17.11
C LYS A 65 -14.56 -17.18 -16.43
N SER A 66 -13.62 -18.12 -16.50
CA SER A 66 -12.24 -17.93 -16.01
C SER A 66 -11.59 -16.67 -16.61
N ARG A 67 -11.68 -16.51 -17.94
CA ARG A 67 -11.21 -15.31 -18.64
C ARG A 67 -11.79 -14.00 -18.10
N THR A 68 -13.10 -13.93 -17.89
CA THR A 68 -13.75 -12.72 -17.37
C THR A 68 -13.23 -12.36 -15.98
N LEU A 69 -13.03 -13.37 -15.12
CA LEU A 69 -12.47 -13.15 -13.79
C LEU A 69 -11.02 -12.59 -13.86
N VAL A 70 -10.19 -13.15 -14.74
CA VAL A 70 -8.80 -12.68 -14.94
C VAL A 70 -8.78 -11.25 -15.51
N GLU A 71 -9.63 -10.95 -16.49
CA GLU A 71 -9.78 -9.59 -17.06
C GLU A 71 -10.19 -8.57 -15.99
N THR A 72 -11.13 -8.93 -15.10
CA THR A 72 -11.54 -8.08 -13.98
C THR A 72 -10.38 -7.80 -13.02
N TYR A 73 -9.56 -8.81 -12.68
CA TYR A 73 -8.38 -8.60 -11.83
C TYR A 73 -7.31 -7.73 -12.50
N ILE A 74 -7.03 -7.96 -13.79
CA ILE A 74 -6.07 -7.14 -14.54
C ILE A 74 -6.49 -5.67 -14.54
N ARG A 75 -7.77 -5.40 -14.87
CA ARG A 75 -8.32 -4.04 -14.84
C ARG A 75 -8.12 -3.39 -13.47
N ARG A 76 -8.41 -4.14 -12.39
CA ARG A 76 -8.23 -3.64 -11.03
C ARG A 76 -6.78 -3.34 -10.68
N ILE A 77 -5.85 -4.18 -11.12
CA ILE A 77 -4.41 -3.95 -10.92
C ILE A 77 -4.01 -2.65 -11.63
N GLU A 78 -4.47 -2.42 -12.86
CA GLU A 78 -4.15 -1.20 -13.61
C GLU A 78 -4.70 0.07 -12.96
N GLU A 79 -5.91 0.01 -12.39
CA GLU A 79 -6.52 1.11 -11.63
C GLU A 79 -5.71 1.50 -10.38
N VAL A 80 -5.18 0.51 -9.65
CA VAL A 80 -4.69 0.71 -8.28
C VAL A 80 -3.17 0.73 -8.17
N ASN A 81 -2.46 0.04 -9.06
CA ASN A 81 -1.01 -0.15 -8.93
C ASN A 81 -0.22 1.17 -8.97
N GLY A 82 -0.73 2.20 -9.66
CA GLY A 82 -0.11 3.54 -9.66
C GLY A 82 -0.14 4.24 -8.29
N ILE A 83 -0.99 3.78 -7.37
CA ILE A 83 -1.11 4.31 -6.00
C ILE A 83 -0.29 3.47 -5.03
N ILE A 84 -0.42 2.13 -5.09
CA ILE A 84 0.18 1.23 -4.09
C ILE A 84 1.52 0.62 -4.51
N ASN A 85 1.84 0.66 -5.81
CA ASN A 85 3.06 0.12 -6.40
C ASN A 85 3.38 -1.33 -5.95
N ALA A 86 2.38 -2.22 -6.00
CA ALA A 86 2.48 -3.60 -5.53
C ALA A 86 2.92 -4.59 -6.63
N VAL A 87 2.76 -4.24 -7.91
CA VAL A 87 3.09 -5.07 -9.07
C VAL A 87 4.25 -4.44 -9.84
N VAL A 88 5.36 -5.17 -9.92
CA VAL A 88 6.58 -4.73 -10.63
C VAL A 88 6.60 -5.25 -12.06
N GLN A 89 6.29 -6.53 -12.25
CA GLN A 89 6.26 -7.18 -13.56
C GLN A 89 4.84 -7.65 -13.89
N LYS A 90 4.36 -7.28 -15.08
CA LYS A 90 3.04 -7.66 -15.59
C LYS A 90 3.16 -8.90 -16.47
N ASN A 91 2.41 -9.95 -16.15
CA ASN A 91 2.28 -11.15 -16.99
C ASN A 91 0.83 -11.36 -17.47
N PHE A 92 0.21 -10.28 -17.95
CA PHE A 92 -1.22 -10.24 -18.23
C PHE A 92 -1.60 -11.06 -19.46
N GLU A 93 -0.81 -11.00 -20.53
CA GLU A 93 -1.07 -11.75 -21.77
C GLU A 93 -1.05 -13.26 -21.53
N GLU A 94 -0.02 -13.79 -20.86
CA GLU A 94 0.05 -15.22 -20.56
C GLU A 94 -1.09 -15.68 -19.64
N ALA A 95 -1.48 -14.84 -18.65
CA ALA A 95 -2.61 -15.13 -17.79
C ALA A 95 -3.94 -15.18 -18.58
N LEU A 96 -4.12 -14.29 -19.55
CA LEU A 96 -5.30 -14.29 -20.43
C LEU A 96 -5.33 -15.51 -21.35
N ILE A 97 -4.17 -15.96 -21.85
CA ILE A 97 -4.06 -17.21 -22.65
C ILE A 97 -4.46 -18.41 -21.79
N LYS A 98 -3.84 -18.58 -20.61
CA LYS A 98 -4.12 -19.68 -19.69
C LYS A 98 -5.56 -19.70 -19.18
N SER A 99 -6.24 -18.55 -19.14
CA SER A 99 -7.64 -18.48 -18.72
C SER A 99 -8.64 -19.05 -19.73
N GLN A 100 -8.19 -19.34 -20.96
CA GLN A 100 -8.99 -19.87 -22.07
C GLN A 100 -8.76 -21.35 -22.32
N GLU A 101 -7.70 -21.92 -21.75
CA GLU A 101 -7.40 -23.36 -21.74
C GLU A 101 -8.36 -24.10 -20.80
#